data_AF-A0A918IEQ4-F1
#
_entry.id   AF-A0A918IEQ4-F1
#
_cell.length_a   1.000
_cell.length_b   1.000
_cell.length_c   1.000
_cell.angle_alpha   90.00
_cell.angle_beta   90.00
_cell.angle_gamma   90.00
#
_symmetry.space_group_name_H-M   'P 1'
#
loop_
_entity.id
_entity.type
_entity.pdbx_description
1 polymer ?
#
loop_
_entity_poly.entity_id
_entity_poly.type
_entity_poly.pdbx_seq_one_letter_code
_entity_poly.pdbx_strand_id
1 'polypeptide(L)'
;MRSRRGKLLAAGIGEPSVVKALAALLRRDIGLEAPTVTVGRAQAELQDGRLFDKAPKSAAGVRSVSFPAELLDAVAHHLEH
;
A
#
# COMPACT_ATOMS: atom_id res chain seq x y z
N MET A 1 -18.82 29.98 5.04
CA MET A 1 -17.60 29.17 5.31
C MET A 1 -17.95 27.69 5.16
N ARG A 2 -17.61 27.04 4.04
CA ARG A 2 -17.82 25.59 3.87
C ARG A 2 -16.51 24.86 4.18
N SER A 3 -16.57 24.01 5.20
CA SER A 3 -15.46 23.24 5.76
C SER A 3 -14.77 22.41 4.67
N ARG A 4 -13.51 22.76 4.36
CA ARG A 4 -12.65 22.02 3.41
C ARG A 4 -12.30 20.61 3.92
N ARG A 5 -12.53 20.31 5.21
CA ARG A 5 -12.25 19.00 5.82
C ARG A 5 -13.10 17.87 5.24
N GLY A 6 -14.39 18.10 4.99
CA GLY A 6 -15.27 17.06 4.44
C GLY A 6 -14.89 16.61 3.02
N LYS A 7 -14.25 17.49 2.24
CA LYS A 7 -13.87 17.20 0.84
C LYS A 7 -12.57 16.40 0.72
N LEU A 8 -11.71 16.41 1.75
CA LEU A 8 -10.48 15.60 1.78
C LEU A 8 -10.79 14.12 2.04
N LEU A 9 -11.71 13.85 2.97
CA LEU A 9 -12.20 12.50 3.27
C LEU A 9 -12.87 11.87 2.03
N ALA A 10 -13.70 12.64 1.32
CA ALA A 10 -14.35 12.20 0.07
C ALA A 10 -13.39 11.98 -1.11
N ALA A 11 -12.14 12.44 -1.01
CA ALA A 11 -11.08 12.23 -2.01
C ALA A 11 -10.12 11.09 -1.61
N GLY A 12 -10.39 10.39 -0.50
CA GLY A 12 -9.47 9.39 0.04
C GLY A 12 -8.16 9.98 0.57
N ILE A 13 -8.13 11.28 0.86
CA ILE A 13 -6.98 12.00 1.42
C ILE A 13 -7.20 12.08 2.94
N GLY A 14 -6.82 11.04 3.68
CA GLY A 14 -7.02 10.99 5.13
C GLY A 14 -6.18 9.93 5.82
N GLU A 15 -6.06 8.73 5.22
CA GLU A 15 -5.09 7.74 5.67
C GLU A 15 -3.69 8.04 5.12
N PRO A 16 -2.64 7.76 5.91
CA PRO A 16 -1.28 7.86 5.41
C PRO A 16 -1.12 6.91 4.23
N SER A 17 -0.51 7.40 3.14
CA SER A 17 -0.29 6.64 1.90
C SER A 17 0.41 5.30 2.10
N VAL A 18 1.04 5.08 3.26
CA VAL A 18 1.66 3.82 3.65
C VAL A 18 0.64 2.72 3.93
N VAL A 19 -0.50 3.03 4.57
CA VAL A 19 -1.54 2.05 4.93
C VAL A 19 -2.22 1.53 3.66
N LYS A 20 -2.52 2.43 2.73
CA LYS A 20 -3.09 2.08 1.42
C LYS A 20 -2.15 1.25 0.55
N ALA A 21 -0.85 1.52 0.67
CA ALA A 21 0.17 0.73 -0.02
C ALA A 21 0.28 -0.67 0.57
N LEU A 22 0.31 -0.78 1.91
CA LEU A 22 0.34 -2.06 2.62
C LEU A 22 -0.86 -2.95 2.26
N ALA A 23 -2.07 -2.37 2.23
CA ALA A 23 -3.29 -3.10 1.88
C ALA A 23 -3.31 -3.60 0.42
N ALA A 24 -2.57 -2.95 -0.49
CA ALA A 24 -2.50 -3.32 -1.91
C ALA A 24 -1.31 -4.25 -2.24
N LEU A 25 -0.51 -4.63 -1.25
CA LEU A 25 0.59 -5.57 -1.47
C LEU A 25 0.05 -6.95 -1.81
N LEU A 26 0.69 -7.56 -2.79
CA LEU A 26 0.48 -8.96 -3.12
C LEU A 26 1.75 -9.75 -2.80
N ARG A 27 1.61 -11.06 -2.67
CA ARG A 27 2.73 -11.98 -2.42
C ARG A 27 3.92 -11.76 -3.36
N ARG A 28 3.66 -11.53 -4.65
CA ARG A 28 4.70 -11.28 -5.67
C ARG A 28 5.51 -10.00 -5.45
N ASP A 29 5.01 -9.08 -4.63
CA ASP A 29 5.66 -7.81 -4.36
C ASP A 29 6.70 -7.94 -3.22
N ILE A 30 6.81 -9.11 -2.58
CA ILE A 30 7.70 -9.41 -1.46
C ILE A 30 8.90 -10.24 -1.91
N GLY A 31 10.11 -9.73 -1.66
CA GLY A 31 11.37 -10.45 -1.90
C GLY A 31 11.91 -11.04 -0.60
N LEU A 32 12.14 -12.36 -0.59
CA LEU A 32 12.76 -13.07 0.54
C LEU A 32 14.28 -13.24 0.35
N GLU A 33 14.77 -13.35 -0.89
CA GLU A 33 16.21 -13.43 -1.20
C GLU A 33 16.94 -12.10 -0.91
N ALA A 34 16.24 -10.99 -1.14
CA ALA A 34 16.66 -9.65 -0.74
C ALA A 34 15.46 -9.02 -0.01
N PRO A 35 15.53 -8.78 1.32
CA PRO A 35 14.40 -8.40 2.18
C PRO A 35 13.85 -7.04 1.77
N THR A 36 12.99 -7.05 0.76
CA THR A 36 12.49 -5.88 0.07
C THR A 36 11.01 -6.04 -0.27
N VAL A 37 10.31 -4.91 -0.26
CA VAL A 37 8.92 -4.80 -0.67
C VAL A 37 8.83 -3.82 -1.82
N THR A 38 8.24 -4.26 -2.93
CA THR A 38 7.96 -3.42 -4.09
C THR A 38 6.58 -2.79 -3.97
N VAL A 39 6.54 -1.51 -3.62
CA VAL A 39 5.30 -0.74 -3.59
C VAL A 39 5.04 -0.18 -4.97
N GLY A 40 4.17 -0.84 -5.73
CA GLY A 40 3.75 -0.40 -7.05
C GLY A 40 2.27 0.03 -7.13
N ARG A 41 1.47 -0.17 -6.08
CA ARG A 41 0.02 0.03 -6.09
C ARG A 41 -0.45 0.59 -4.75
N ALA A 42 -1.65 1.17 -4.73
CA ALA A 42 -2.30 1.59 -3.50
C ALA A 42 -3.81 1.33 -3.59
N GLN A 43 -4.40 0.85 -2.50
CA GLN A 43 -5.83 0.62 -2.41
C GLN A 43 -6.57 1.96 -2.26
N ALA A 44 -7.67 2.12 -2.99
CA ALA A 44 -8.57 3.25 -2.86
C ALA A 44 -9.97 2.75 -2.54
N GLU A 45 -10.63 3.41 -1.58
CA GLU A 45 -12.04 3.18 -1.29
C GLU A 45 -12.88 4.14 -2.14
N LEU A 46 -13.83 3.60 -2.87
CA LEU A 46 -14.81 4.35 -3.66
C LEU A 46 -15.93 4.84 -2.73
N GLN A 47 -16.68 5.86 -3.16
CA GLN A 47 -17.77 6.46 -2.34
C GLN A 47 -18.92 5.48 -2.04
N ASP A 48 -18.98 4.36 -2.75
CA ASP A 48 -19.92 3.26 -2.55
C ASP A 48 -19.36 2.14 -1.65
N GLY A 49 -18.20 2.37 -1.02
CA GLY A 49 -17.54 1.43 -0.11
C GLY A 49 -16.74 0.32 -0.81
N ARG A 50 -16.68 0.31 -2.15
CA ARG A 50 -15.87 -0.69 -2.88
C ARG A 50 -14.39 -0.34 -2.82
N LEU A 51 -13.56 -1.36 -2.63
CA LEU A 51 -12.10 -1.23 -2.69
C LEU A 51 -11.63 -1.42 -4.14
N PHE A 52 -10.73 -0.56 -4.58
CA PHE A 52 -10.15 -0.58 -5.91
C PHE A 52 -8.64 -0.38 -5.87
N ASP A 53 -7.91 -1.25 -6.55
CA ASP A 53 -6.46 -1.12 -6.70
C ASP A 53 -6.13 -0.01 -7.70
N LYS A 54 -5.54 1.07 -7.19
CA LYS A 54 -5.08 2.16 -8.04
C LYS A 54 -3.65 1.90 -8.49
N ALA A 55 -3.47 1.81 -9.80
CA ALA A 55 -2.15 1.88 -10.42
C ALA A 55 -1.45 3.19 -10.03
N PRO A 56 -0.11 3.19 -9.93
CA PRO A 56 0.62 4.38 -9.56
C PRO A 56 0.41 5.43 -10.66
N LYS A 57 0.32 6.71 -10.26
CA LYS A 57 0.06 7.81 -11.20
C LYS A 57 1.16 7.95 -12.27
N SER A 58 2.35 7.39 -12.01
CA SER A 58 3.53 7.39 -12.89
C SER A 58 4.50 6.27 -12.48
N ALA A 59 5.47 5.92 -13.34
CA ALA A 59 6.56 4.99 -13.01
C ALA A 59 7.36 5.40 -11.75
N ALA A 60 7.51 6.71 -11.51
CA ALA A 60 8.11 7.24 -10.28
C ALA A 60 7.32 6.94 -8.98
N GLY A 61 6.09 6.42 -9.10
CA GLY A 61 5.30 5.96 -7.96
C GLY A 61 5.61 4.53 -7.53
N VAL A 62 6.40 3.79 -8.31
CA VAL A 62 6.91 2.46 -7.94
C VAL A 62 8.18 2.64 -7.13
N ARG A 63 8.24 2.06 -5.94
CA ARG A 63 9.41 2.13 -5.05
C ARG A 63 9.68 0.79 -4.40
N SER A 64 10.96 0.44 -4.28
CA SER A 64 11.40 -0.70 -3.48
C SER A 64 11.86 -0.20 -2.11
N VAL A 65 11.42 -0.85 -1.05
CA VAL A 65 11.76 -0.52 0.34
C VAL A 65 12.34 -1.76 1.00
N SER A 66 13.53 -1.64 1.58
CA SER A 66 14.10 -2.71 2.40
C SER A 66 13.43 -2.80 3.76
N PHE A 67 13.32 -4.01 4.30
CA PHE A 67 12.88 -4.24 5.67
C PHE A 67 13.97 -4.98 6.47
N PRO A 68 13.97 -4.89 7.82
CA PRO A 68 14.96 -5.57 8.65
C PRO A 68 14.98 -7.08 8.43
N ALA A 69 16.17 -7.68 8.37
CA ALA A 69 16.34 -9.13 8.19
C ALA A 69 15.65 -9.94 9.30
N GLU A 70 15.49 -9.36 10.49
CA GLU A 70 14.79 -9.96 11.64
C GLU A 70 13.32 -10.27 11.37
N LEU A 71 12.70 -9.58 10.40
CA LEU A 71 11.31 -9.83 10.00
C LEU A 71 11.19 -10.94 8.96
N LEU A 72 12.30 -11.44 8.40
CA LEU A 72 12.28 -12.33 7.25
C LEU A 72 11.59 -13.66 7.57
N ASP A 73 11.87 -14.27 8.72
CA ASP A 73 11.18 -15.49 9.17
C ASP A 73 9.68 -15.26 9.40
N ALA A 74 9.32 -14.13 10.02
CA ALA A 74 7.92 -13.79 10.28
C ALA A 74 7.14 -13.56 8.97
N VAL A 75 7.77 -12.89 8.00
CA VAL A 75 7.18 -12.65 6.67
C VAL A 75 7.09 -13.96 5.90
N ALA A 76 8.15 -14.79 5.87
CA ALA A 76 8.14 -16.09 5.21
C ALA A 76 7.03 -17.00 5.78
N HIS A 77 6.91 -17.08 7.10
CA HIS A 77 5.83 -17.82 7.75
C HIS A 77 4.45 -17.28 7.36
N HIS A 78 4.24 -15.96 7.41
CA HIS A 78 2.95 -15.37 7.01
C HIS A 78 2.61 -15.64 5.54
N LEU A 79 3.63 -15.78 4.69
CA LEU A 79 3.43 -16.13 3.30
C LEU A 79 3.04 -17.63 3.17
N GLU A 80 3.60 -18.55 3.92
CA GLU A 80 3.31 -19.98 3.74
C GLU A 80 1.96 -20.46 4.29
N HIS A 81 1.28 -19.65 5.10
CA HIS A 81 0.02 -19.98 5.80
C HIS A 81 -1.13 -19.05 5.40
#